data_AF-A0A0N0KJQ8-F1
#
_entry.id   AF-A0A0N0KJQ8-F1
#
_cell.length_a   1.000
_cell.length_b   1.000
_cell.length_c   1.000
_cell.angle_alpha   90.00
_cell.angle_beta   90.00
_cell.angle_gamma   90.00
#
_symmetry.space_group_name_H-M   'P 1'
#
loop_
_entity.id
_entity.type
_entity.pdbx_description
1 polymer ?
#
loop_
_entity_poly.entity_id
_entity_poly.type
_entity_poly.pdbx_seq_one_letter_code
_entity_poly.pdbx_strand_id
1 'polypeptide(L)'
;MLLWLLRMPAPAATAQQDDALVGVRYRVDASVSIEQSSPLIARIRQAGAVDAEGSVNVQLRISANSREIRYFGIVSKDLPLRLPPANPIWYKVWEENVCHQRRGQPKLTVVRLSGRWPAARTTGAASPRGTLLPDAPRPTTPDEAARPQDTTGNGLIPPTENATRPPTAVDHPSIDFISVIRHIGMPLRDDELVPGIKLPEGVDDVGPYYALRAQTKDNRLNADLRLYAFDCQIDPARLEPGPGQPLR
;
A
#
# COMPACT_ATOMS: atom_id res chain seq x y z
N MET A 1 26.33 46.46 -72.40
CA MET A 1 26.52 45.19 -71.67
C MET A 1 26.42 45.47 -70.17
N LEU A 2 25.22 45.33 -69.59
CA LEU A 2 24.98 45.49 -68.15
C LEU A 2 25.09 44.10 -67.48
N LEU A 3 26.06 43.93 -66.58
CA LEU A 3 26.17 42.75 -65.72
C LEU A 3 25.19 42.91 -64.55
N TRP A 4 24.12 42.10 -64.52
CA TRP A 4 23.26 41.95 -63.35
C TRP A 4 23.87 40.89 -62.41
N LEU A 5 24.45 41.34 -61.29
CA LEU A 5 24.86 40.45 -60.18
C LEU A 5 23.62 40.10 -59.35
N LEU A 6 23.07 38.91 -59.59
CA LEU A 6 22.07 38.29 -58.72
C LEU A 6 22.70 37.92 -57.38
N ARG A 7 22.50 38.77 -56.38
CA ARG A 7 22.83 38.50 -54.98
C ARG A 7 21.77 37.56 -54.41
N MET A 8 22.04 36.26 -54.39
CA MET A 8 21.17 35.31 -53.71
C MET A 8 21.17 35.58 -52.19
N PRO A 9 20.00 35.62 -51.52
CA PRO A 9 19.95 35.65 -50.08
C PRO A 9 20.48 34.32 -49.54
N ALA A 10 21.45 34.38 -48.63
CA ALA A 10 21.89 33.23 -47.88
C ALA A 10 20.70 32.64 -47.10
N PRO A 11 20.54 31.30 -47.03
CA PRO A 11 19.55 30.71 -46.15
C PRO A 11 19.87 31.15 -44.72
N ALA A 12 18.90 31.76 -44.05
CA ALA A 12 18.97 32.02 -42.63
C ALA A 12 19.11 30.67 -41.91
N ALA A 13 20.33 30.35 -41.50
CA ALA A 13 20.59 29.24 -40.60
C ALA A 13 20.02 29.63 -39.24
N THR A 14 18.74 29.31 -38.99
CA THR A 14 18.22 29.15 -37.63
C THR A 14 18.84 27.88 -37.05
N ALA A 15 20.12 27.96 -36.69
CA ALA A 15 20.72 27.06 -35.73
C ALA A 15 20.29 27.52 -34.33
N GLN A 16 19.00 27.34 -34.01
CA GLN A 16 18.57 27.33 -32.64
C GLN A 16 18.81 25.91 -32.14
N GLN A 17 20.05 25.65 -31.73
CA GLN A 17 20.31 24.56 -30.79
C GLN A 17 19.55 24.93 -29.53
N ASP A 18 18.31 24.46 -29.44
CA ASP A 18 17.65 24.31 -28.15
C ASP A 18 18.55 23.35 -27.37
N ASP A 19 19.38 23.90 -26.49
CA ASP A 19 19.91 23.20 -25.32
C ASP A 19 18.67 22.78 -24.51
N ALA A 20 18.01 21.70 -24.95
CA ALA A 20 16.88 21.14 -24.27
C ALA A 20 17.41 20.75 -22.89
N LEU A 21 17.00 21.50 -21.88
CA LEU A 21 17.46 21.32 -20.52
C LEU A 21 17.10 19.90 -20.08
N VAL A 22 18.11 19.04 -20.01
CA VAL A 22 17.95 17.64 -19.60
C VAL A 22 17.65 17.64 -18.09
N GLY A 23 16.43 17.24 -17.77
CA GLY A 23 15.97 17.02 -16.41
C GLY A 23 16.00 15.55 -16.05
N VAL A 24 15.40 15.27 -14.89
CA VAL A 24 15.23 13.93 -14.35
C VAL A 24 13.78 13.72 -13.93
N ARG A 25 13.32 12.48 -14.05
CA ARG A 25 12.10 11.97 -13.42
C ARG A 25 12.44 10.71 -12.65
N TYR A 26 11.73 10.47 -11.56
CA TYR A 26 11.96 9.31 -10.71
C TYR A 26 10.83 8.28 -10.78
N ARG A 27 11.18 7.01 -10.60
CA ARG A 27 10.24 5.91 -10.38
C ARG A 27 10.70 5.09 -9.20
N VAL A 28 9.75 4.60 -8.42
CA VAL A 28 10.01 3.68 -7.33
C VAL A 28 9.24 2.39 -7.56
N ASP A 29 9.97 1.28 -7.53
CA ASP A 29 9.39 -0.06 -7.48
C ASP A 29 9.66 -0.67 -6.11
N ALA A 30 8.76 -1.53 -5.66
CA ALA A 30 8.88 -2.23 -4.37
C ALA A 30 8.64 -3.72 -4.53
N SER A 31 9.32 -4.50 -3.70
CA SER A 31 9.08 -5.92 -3.50
C SER A 31 8.96 -6.19 -2.00
N VAL A 32 8.02 -7.07 -1.63
CA VAL A 32 7.87 -7.52 -0.24
C VAL A 32 8.20 -9.00 -0.16
N SER A 33 8.99 -9.37 0.84
CA SER A 33 9.32 -10.76 1.14
C SER A 33 9.24 -11.00 2.64
N ILE A 34 9.14 -12.28 3.00
CA ILE A 34 9.04 -12.75 4.38
C ILE A 34 10.13 -13.79 4.61
N GLU A 35 10.90 -13.64 5.69
CA GLU A 35 11.92 -14.64 6.01
C GLU A 35 11.28 -15.99 6.36
N GLN A 36 11.91 -17.10 5.96
CA GLN A 36 11.39 -18.45 6.22
C GLN A 36 11.23 -18.76 7.72
N SER A 37 12.04 -18.11 8.56
CA SER A 37 12.02 -18.22 10.02
C SER A 37 11.04 -17.24 10.68
N SER A 38 10.24 -16.51 9.90
CA SER A 38 9.28 -15.53 10.40
C SER A 38 8.20 -16.18 11.29
N PRO A 39 7.97 -15.64 12.50
CA PRO A 39 6.81 -16.00 13.33
C PRO A 39 5.46 -15.79 12.63
N LEU A 40 5.37 -14.84 11.69
CA LEU A 40 4.15 -14.60 10.91
C LEU A 40 3.82 -15.80 10.01
N ILE A 41 4.83 -16.47 9.42
CA ILE A 41 4.61 -17.72 8.67
C ILE A 41 4.04 -18.81 9.58
N ALA A 42 4.54 -18.92 10.82
CA ALA A 42 4.02 -19.89 11.77
C ALA A 42 2.54 -19.63 12.09
N ARG A 43 2.15 -18.36 12.31
CA ARG A 43 0.75 -17.95 12.50
C ARG A 43 -0.12 -18.30 11.29
N ILE A 44 0.35 -18.01 10.08
CA ILE A 44 -0.36 -18.33 8.82
C ILE A 44 -0.57 -19.84 8.66
N ARG A 45 0.46 -20.64 8.95
CA ARG A 45 0.37 -22.11 8.94
C ARG A 45 -0.62 -22.64 9.98
N GLN A 46 -0.58 -22.11 11.20
CA GLN A 46 -1.51 -22.49 12.27
C GLN A 46 -2.97 -22.17 11.91
N ALA A 47 -3.21 -21.10 11.15
CA ALA A 47 -4.53 -20.77 10.62
C ALA A 47 -4.91 -21.52 9.34
N GLY A 48 -4.11 -22.48 8.88
CA GLY A 48 -4.35 -23.30 7.68
C GLY A 48 -4.28 -22.53 6.36
N ALA A 49 -3.72 -21.32 6.34
CA ALA A 49 -3.80 -20.39 5.21
C ALA A 49 -2.53 -20.37 4.33
N VAL A 50 -1.82 -21.49 4.24
CA VAL A 50 -0.50 -21.55 3.58
C VAL A 50 -0.59 -21.29 2.08
N ASP A 51 -1.65 -21.79 1.43
CA ASP A 51 -1.88 -21.61 -0.01
C ASP A 51 -2.60 -20.30 -0.34
N ALA A 52 -2.95 -19.51 0.68
CA ALA A 52 -3.66 -18.26 0.49
C ALA A 52 -2.69 -17.12 0.19
N GLU A 53 -3.08 -16.27 -0.76
CA GLU A 53 -2.41 -15.00 -1.03
C GLU A 53 -2.78 -13.98 0.06
N GLY A 54 -1.78 -13.43 0.72
CA GLY A 54 -1.91 -12.27 1.60
C GLY A 54 -1.77 -10.97 0.83
N SER A 55 -2.23 -9.87 1.42
CA SER A 55 -2.00 -8.53 0.92
C SER A 55 -1.18 -7.73 1.93
N VAL A 56 -0.15 -7.03 1.46
CA VAL A 56 0.71 -6.15 2.26
C VAL A 56 0.65 -4.73 1.70
N ASN A 57 0.09 -3.82 2.48
CA ASN A 57 0.15 -2.39 2.26
C ASN A 57 1.54 -1.85 2.63
N VAL A 58 2.22 -1.26 1.65
CA VAL A 58 3.46 -0.50 1.84
C VAL A 58 3.12 0.98 1.82
N GLN A 59 3.42 1.70 2.90
CA GLN A 59 3.37 3.16 2.91
C GLN A 59 4.79 3.72 2.85
N LEU A 60 5.05 4.48 1.80
CA LEU A 60 6.34 5.06 1.49
C LEU A 60 6.23 6.58 1.56
N ARG A 61 7.02 7.19 2.44
CA ARG A 61 7.24 8.63 2.44
C ARG A 61 8.32 8.97 1.42
N ILE A 62 7.98 9.86 0.51
CA ILE A 62 8.87 10.40 -0.52
C ILE A 62 9.03 11.88 -0.24
N SER A 63 10.28 12.32 -0.22
CA SER A 63 10.61 13.75 -0.17
C SER A 63 11.67 14.05 -1.21
N ALA A 64 11.29 14.82 -2.22
CA ALA A 64 12.20 15.40 -3.20
C ALA A 64 12.33 16.90 -2.90
N ASN A 65 13.55 17.42 -2.89
CA ASN A 65 13.78 18.85 -2.77
C ASN A 65 14.06 19.42 -4.16
N SER A 66 13.02 19.95 -4.79
CA SER A 66 13.06 20.57 -6.11
C SER A 66 12.28 21.88 -6.06
N ARG A 67 12.70 22.90 -6.82
CA ARG A 67 11.97 24.19 -6.86
C ARG A 67 10.70 24.05 -7.68
N GLU A 68 10.78 23.21 -8.71
CA GLU A 68 9.76 22.90 -9.69
C GLU A 68 8.72 21.93 -9.15
N ILE A 69 9.09 21.14 -8.13
CA ILE A 69 8.20 20.16 -7.50
C ILE A 69 8.47 20.09 -6.00
N ARG A 70 7.49 20.50 -5.20
CA ARG A 70 7.46 20.18 -3.77
C ARG A 70 6.79 18.81 -3.59
N TYR A 71 7.41 17.74 -4.08
CA TYR A 71 6.86 16.42 -3.78
C TYR A 71 7.32 15.98 -2.39
N PHE A 72 6.43 16.24 -1.43
CA PHE A 72 6.48 15.71 -0.09
C PHE A 72 5.16 14.99 0.17
N GLY A 73 5.21 13.67 0.31
CA GLY A 73 3.98 12.89 0.45
C GLY A 73 4.20 11.48 0.95
N ILE A 74 3.11 10.82 1.27
CA ILE A 74 3.04 9.40 1.55
C ILE A 74 2.29 8.75 0.39
N VAL A 75 2.93 7.80 -0.28
CA VAL A 75 2.29 6.92 -1.24
C VAL A 75 1.99 5.60 -0.57
N SER A 76 0.88 4.98 -0.92
CA SER A 76 0.45 3.70 -0.37
C SER A 76 0.11 2.74 -1.50
N LYS A 77 0.58 1.50 -1.40
CA LYS A 77 0.31 0.45 -2.38
C LYS A 77 0.13 -0.89 -1.69
N ASP A 78 -0.96 -1.59 -2.03
CA ASP A 78 -1.16 -2.97 -1.65
C ASP A 78 -0.42 -3.89 -2.62
N LEU A 79 0.39 -4.78 -2.07
CA LEU A 79 1.22 -5.73 -2.79
C LEU A 79 0.83 -7.15 -2.37
N PRO A 80 0.57 -8.06 -3.32
CA PRO A 80 0.28 -9.44 -2.98
C PRO A 80 1.53 -10.15 -2.46
N LEU A 81 1.34 -11.07 -1.52
CA LEU A 81 2.41 -11.87 -0.94
C LEU A 81 1.96 -13.34 -0.83
N ARG A 82 2.75 -14.25 -1.39
CA ARG A 82 2.49 -15.71 -1.37
C ARG A 82 3.57 -16.46 -0.59
N LEU A 83 3.18 -17.59 0.00
CA LEU A 83 4.08 -18.51 0.70
C LEU A 83 4.26 -19.82 -0.10
N PRO A 84 5.47 -20.40 -0.15
CA PRO A 84 6.74 -19.76 0.18
C PRO A 84 6.99 -18.57 -0.78
N PRO A 85 7.77 -17.56 -0.37
CA PRO A 85 8.11 -16.47 -1.26
C PRO A 85 8.82 -17.04 -2.49
N ALA A 86 8.24 -16.80 -3.66
CA ALA A 86 8.90 -17.02 -4.93
C ALA A 86 10.04 -16.01 -5.12
N ASN A 87 10.64 -15.97 -6.30
CA ASN A 87 11.52 -14.87 -6.70
C ASN A 87 10.86 -13.51 -6.38
N PRO A 88 11.62 -12.49 -5.97
CA PRO A 88 11.06 -11.19 -5.63
C PRO A 88 10.31 -10.62 -6.83
N ILE A 89 9.01 -10.39 -6.65
CA ILE A 89 8.17 -9.73 -7.65
C ILE A 89 8.22 -8.23 -7.35
N TRP A 90 8.52 -7.43 -8.38
CA TRP A 90 8.65 -5.99 -8.29
C TRP A 90 7.38 -5.30 -8.80
N TYR A 91 6.88 -4.35 -8.04
CA TYR A 91 5.68 -3.59 -8.36
C TYR A 91 6.01 -2.11 -8.39
N LYS A 92 5.58 -1.40 -9.45
CA LYS A 92 5.65 0.06 -9.51
C LYS A 92 4.74 0.67 -8.44
N VAL A 93 5.33 1.31 -7.44
CA VAL A 93 4.59 1.94 -6.33
C VAL A 93 4.38 3.43 -6.55
N TRP A 94 5.30 4.09 -7.26
CA TRP A 94 5.22 5.50 -7.57
C TRP A 94 6.05 5.83 -8.80
N GLU A 95 5.59 6.81 -9.57
CA GLU A 95 6.30 7.33 -10.73
C GLU A 95 5.97 8.82 -10.85
N GLU A 96 7.01 9.59 -11.08
CA GLU A 96 6.89 11.02 -11.29
C GLU A 96 6.42 11.31 -12.71
N ASN A 97 5.42 12.17 -12.82
CA ASN A 97 4.84 12.60 -14.10
C ASN A 97 5.42 13.92 -14.63
N VAL A 98 6.28 14.59 -13.87
CA VAL A 98 6.86 15.89 -14.20
C VAL A 98 8.39 15.76 -14.29
N CYS A 99 8.97 16.20 -15.40
CA CYS A 99 10.41 16.34 -15.52
C CYS A 99 10.87 17.58 -14.74
N HIS A 100 11.93 17.47 -13.95
CA HIS A 100 12.48 18.61 -13.21
C HIS A 100 14.01 18.66 -13.25
N GLN A 101 14.57 19.76 -12.77
CA GLN A 101 16.03 19.91 -12.70
C GLN A 101 16.65 18.91 -11.72
N ARG A 102 17.78 18.32 -12.13
CA ARG A 102 18.54 17.38 -11.31
C ARG A 102 19.21 18.12 -10.14
N ARG A 103 18.66 18.00 -8.93
CA ARG A 103 19.14 18.67 -7.70
C ARG A 103 19.41 17.75 -6.51
N GLY A 104 19.46 16.44 -6.76
CA GLY A 104 19.70 15.40 -5.75
C GLY A 104 18.69 14.27 -5.87
N GLN A 105 18.97 13.15 -5.22
CA GLN A 105 18.04 12.01 -5.21
C GLN A 105 16.91 12.25 -4.20
N PRO A 106 15.66 11.82 -4.50
CA PRO A 106 14.59 11.83 -3.53
C PRO A 106 14.96 10.96 -2.33
N LYS A 107 14.64 11.43 -1.13
CA LYS A 107 14.73 10.61 0.08
C LYS A 107 13.48 9.74 0.17
N LEU A 108 13.72 8.44 0.27
CA LEU A 108 12.70 7.40 0.39
C LEU A 108 12.72 6.83 1.81
N THR A 109 11.56 6.62 2.40
CA THR A 109 11.44 6.01 3.72
C THR A 109 10.14 5.22 3.81
N VAL A 110 10.22 3.90 3.94
CA VAL A 110 9.04 3.10 4.28
C VAL A 110 8.64 3.47 5.71
N VAL A 111 7.43 4.01 5.88
CA VAL A 111 6.94 4.49 7.18
C VAL A 111 5.98 3.51 7.85
N ARG A 112 5.37 2.62 7.06
CA ARG A 112 4.48 1.58 7.55
C ARG A 112 4.47 0.39 6.61
N LEU A 113 4.45 -0.80 7.19
CA LEU A 113 4.03 -2.04 6.56
C LEU A 113 2.81 -2.55 7.32
N SER A 114 1.77 -2.94 6.61
CA SER A 114 0.65 -3.63 7.25
C SER A 114 0.08 -4.63 6.29
N GLY A 115 -0.43 -5.74 6.78
CA GLY A 115 -1.00 -6.73 5.89
C GLY A 115 -2.08 -7.55 6.54
N ARG A 116 -2.75 -8.29 5.67
CA ARG A 116 -3.86 -9.16 5.98
C ARG A 116 -3.66 -10.47 5.25
N TRP A 117 -3.81 -11.56 6.00
CA TRP A 117 -3.97 -12.90 5.47
C TRP A 117 -5.38 -13.40 5.73
N PRO A 118 -6.09 -13.94 4.73
CA PRO A 118 -7.33 -14.64 4.99
C PRO A 118 -7.01 -15.92 5.78
N ALA A 119 -7.71 -16.20 6.88
CA ALA A 119 -7.60 -17.51 7.51
C ALA A 119 -8.30 -18.55 6.64
N ALA A 120 -7.89 -19.82 6.75
CA ALA A 120 -8.63 -20.89 6.10
C ALA A 120 -10.07 -20.87 6.60
N ARG A 121 -11.03 -20.95 5.67
CA ARG A 121 -12.40 -21.31 6.04
C ARG A 121 -12.32 -22.73 6.60
N THR A 122 -12.49 -22.88 7.90
CA THR A 122 -12.87 -24.16 8.49
C THR A 122 -14.24 -24.51 7.90
N THR A 123 -14.24 -25.21 6.77
CA THR A 123 -15.40 -25.99 6.33
C THR A 123 -15.75 -26.88 7.50
N GLY A 124 -16.93 -26.65 8.08
CA GLY A 124 -17.27 -27.08 9.44
C GLY A 124 -16.74 -28.47 9.77
N ALA A 125 -15.95 -28.54 10.84
CA ALA A 125 -15.88 -29.78 11.60
C ALA A 125 -17.33 -30.17 11.85
N ALA A 126 -17.77 -31.27 11.24
CA ALA A 126 -19.05 -31.86 11.55
C ALA A 126 -19.07 -32.01 13.06
N SER A 127 -19.89 -31.20 13.73
CA SER A 127 -20.21 -31.39 15.14
C SER A 127 -20.52 -32.88 15.26
N PRO A 128 -19.80 -33.66 16.09
CA PRO A 128 -20.20 -35.04 16.31
C PRO A 128 -21.65 -34.96 16.76
N ARG A 129 -22.56 -35.44 15.90
CA ARG A 129 -23.98 -35.56 16.24
C ARG A 129 -23.99 -36.28 17.56
N GLY A 130 -24.43 -35.57 18.61
CA GLY A 130 -24.59 -36.15 19.93
C GLY A 130 -25.27 -37.48 19.75
N THR A 131 -24.61 -38.53 20.23
CA THR A 131 -25.24 -39.82 20.43
C THR A 131 -26.47 -39.53 21.28
N LEU A 132 -27.65 -39.68 20.69
CA LEU A 132 -28.92 -39.58 21.40
C LEU A 132 -28.85 -40.55 22.57
N LEU A 133 -28.78 -40.01 23.80
CA LEU A 133 -29.12 -40.81 24.97
C LEU A 133 -30.58 -41.26 24.81
N PRO A 134 -30.92 -42.52 25.11
CA PRO A 134 -32.30 -42.97 25.12
C PRO A 134 -33.11 -42.19 26.17
N ASP A 135 -34.30 -41.75 25.76
CA ASP A 135 -35.26 -40.99 26.54
C ASP A 135 -35.54 -41.64 27.90
N ALA A 136 -35.34 -40.87 28.98
CA ALA A 136 -35.88 -41.21 30.29
C ALA A 136 -37.39 -40.88 30.32
N PRO A 137 -38.24 -41.75 30.91
CA PRO A 137 -39.66 -41.53 30.97
C PRO A 137 -40.02 -40.33 31.87
N ARG A 138 -40.84 -39.44 31.31
CA ARG A 138 -41.36 -38.24 31.97
C ARG A 138 -42.43 -38.62 33.00
N PRO A 139 -42.33 -38.19 34.27
CA PRO A 139 -43.41 -38.38 35.23
C PRO A 139 -44.55 -37.40 34.93
N THR A 140 -45.75 -37.95 34.83
CA THR A 140 -47.02 -37.23 34.81
C THR A 140 -47.48 -36.93 36.24
N THR A 141 -47.77 -35.68 36.55
CA THR A 141 -48.78 -35.32 37.56
C THR A 141 -49.51 -34.03 37.17
N PRO A 142 -50.77 -33.88 37.63
CA PRO A 142 -51.75 -32.94 37.07
C PRO A 142 -52.01 -31.72 37.96
N ASP A 143 -52.75 -30.77 37.34
CA ASP A 143 -53.54 -29.66 37.91
C ASP A 143 -52.88 -28.66 38.87
N GLU A 144 -53.05 -27.35 38.59
CA GLU A 144 -53.92 -26.49 39.42
C GLU A 144 -54.00 -25.03 38.91
N ALA A 145 -55.23 -24.60 38.67
CA ALA A 145 -55.84 -23.27 38.86
C ALA A 145 -55.22 -21.96 38.29
N ALA A 146 -55.91 -21.46 37.26
CA ALA A 146 -56.62 -20.18 37.22
C ALA A 146 -55.99 -18.92 37.86
N ARG A 147 -55.73 -17.90 37.01
CA ARG A 147 -55.88 -16.47 37.37
C ARG A 147 -56.31 -15.61 36.18
N PRO A 148 -57.01 -14.49 36.44
CA PRO A 148 -57.93 -13.86 35.50
C PRO A 148 -57.26 -12.82 34.58
N GLN A 149 -57.90 -12.63 33.43
CA GLN A 149 -57.66 -11.56 32.47
C GLN A 149 -58.16 -10.23 33.04
N ASP A 150 -57.34 -9.18 32.91
CA ASP A 150 -57.77 -7.80 33.09
C ASP A 150 -57.48 -7.02 31.80
N THR A 151 -58.51 -6.31 31.36
CA THR A 151 -58.60 -5.55 30.11
C THR A 151 -58.46 -4.05 30.37
N THR A 152 -58.19 -3.30 29.30
CA THR A 152 -58.09 -1.82 29.17
C THR A 152 -56.74 -1.21 29.61
N GLY A 153 -56.08 -0.33 28.85
CA GLY A 153 -56.36 0.25 27.54
C GLY A 153 -55.28 1.27 27.14
N ASN A 154 -55.36 1.71 25.88
CA ASN A 154 -54.77 2.92 25.30
C ASN A 154 -53.25 3.11 25.26
N GLY A 155 -52.74 3.24 24.03
CA GLY A 155 -52.01 4.46 23.68
C GLY A 155 -50.62 4.27 23.08
N LEU A 156 -50.53 4.63 21.79
CA LEU A 156 -49.35 5.07 21.05
C LEU A 156 -48.30 4.02 20.67
N ILE A 157 -48.46 3.59 19.42
CA ILE A 157 -47.45 3.07 18.50
C ILE A 157 -46.22 4.01 18.48
N PRO A 158 -45.01 3.57 18.85
CA PRO A 158 -43.79 4.13 18.28
C PRO A 158 -43.55 3.49 16.91
N PRO A 159 -43.04 4.25 15.92
CA PRO A 159 -42.72 3.68 14.62
C PRO A 159 -41.60 2.64 14.79
N THR A 160 -41.90 1.42 14.35
CA THR A 160 -40.93 0.36 14.13
C THR A 160 -40.01 0.76 12.98
N GLU A 161 -39.01 1.59 13.27
CA GLU A 161 -37.88 1.78 12.39
C GLU A 161 -36.97 0.54 12.53
N ASN A 162 -37.43 -0.57 11.96
CA ASN A 162 -36.55 -1.66 11.56
C ASN A 162 -35.69 -1.11 10.41
N ALA A 163 -34.72 -0.27 10.75
CA ALA A 163 -33.57 -0.01 9.92
C ALA A 163 -32.90 -1.38 9.75
N THR A 164 -33.14 -1.99 8.60
CA THR A 164 -32.36 -3.11 8.08
C THR A 164 -30.91 -2.67 8.07
N ARG A 165 -30.22 -2.86 9.19
CA ARG A 165 -28.77 -2.78 9.25
C ARG A 165 -28.33 -3.81 8.20
N PRO A 166 -27.54 -3.43 7.18
CA PRO A 166 -27.00 -4.41 6.26
C PRO A 166 -26.34 -5.50 7.11
N PRO A 167 -26.49 -6.78 6.76
CA PRO A 167 -25.93 -7.88 7.53
C PRO A 167 -24.48 -7.51 7.83
N THR A 168 -24.18 -7.35 9.12
CA THR A 168 -22.83 -7.11 9.63
C THR A 168 -21.90 -8.01 8.86
N ALA A 169 -20.98 -7.42 8.10
CA ALA A 169 -19.98 -8.15 7.35
C ALA A 169 -19.44 -9.23 8.28
N VAL A 170 -19.64 -10.50 7.91
CA VAL A 170 -19.15 -11.62 8.70
C VAL A 170 -17.64 -11.44 8.73
N ASP A 171 -17.10 -11.04 9.89
CA ASP A 171 -15.67 -10.93 10.10
C ASP A 171 -15.08 -12.33 9.93
N HIS A 172 -14.61 -12.61 8.72
CA HIS A 172 -13.87 -13.83 8.48
C HIS A 172 -12.57 -13.72 9.29
N PRO A 173 -12.19 -14.78 10.02
CA PRO A 173 -10.93 -14.78 10.74
C PRO A 173 -9.81 -14.42 9.76
N SER A 174 -9.00 -13.44 10.13
CA SER A 174 -7.87 -12.97 9.33
C SER A 174 -6.67 -12.74 10.24
N ILE A 175 -5.49 -12.94 9.68
CA ILE A 175 -4.23 -12.63 10.35
C ILE A 175 -3.82 -11.25 9.88
N ASP A 176 -4.04 -10.27 10.73
CA ASP A 176 -3.60 -8.90 10.50
C ASP A 176 -2.26 -8.65 11.22
N PHE A 177 -1.45 -7.77 10.65
CA PHE A 177 -0.24 -7.24 11.27
C PHE A 177 0.00 -5.79 10.87
N ILE A 178 0.61 -5.01 11.75
CA ILE A 178 1.04 -3.65 11.49
C ILE A 178 2.48 -3.48 11.97
N SER A 179 3.29 -2.77 11.20
CA SER A 179 4.66 -2.41 11.58
C SER A 179 4.90 -0.95 11.22
N VAL A 180 5.40 -0.18 12.18
CA VAL A 180 5.62 1.26 12.04
C VAL A 180 6.99 1.64 12.58
N ILE A 181 7.51 2.78 12.11
CA ILE A 181 8.76 3.33 12.66
C ILE A 181 8.54 3.66 14.14
N ARG A 182 9.43 3.18 15.00
CA ARG A 182 9.39 3.50 16.42
C ARG A 182 9.73 4.96 16.65
N HIS A 183 8.87 5.65 17.38
CA HIS A 183 9.18 6.95 17.95
C HIS A 183 9.47 6.79 19.44
N ILE A 184 10.55 7.43 19.90
CA ILE A 184 10.95 7.40 21.31
C ILE A 184 9.78 7.91 22.17
N GLY A 185 9.43 7.16 23.21
CA GLY A 185 8.34 7.51 24.13
C GLY A 185 6.94 7.07 23.68
N MET A 186 6.77 6.44 22.51
CA MET A 186 5.49 5.87 22.09
C MET A 186 5.46 4.35 22.24
N PRO A 187 4.36 3.76 22.75
CA PRO A 187 4.18 2.32 22.77
C PRO A 187 4.07 1.81 21.34
N LEU A 188 4.78 0.72 21.05
CA LEU A 188 4.70 0.01 19.79
C LEU A 188 3.49 -0.94 19.84
N ARG A 189 2.59 -0.88 18.86
CA ARG A 189 1.38 -1.73 18.87
C ARG A 189 1.70 -3.20 18.63
N ASP A 190 2.45 -3.47 17.56
CA ASP A 190 2.62 -4.82 17.03
C ASP A 190 4.11 -5.11 16.77
N ASP A 191 4.72 -4.42 15.79
CA ASP A 191 6.10 -4.71 15.36
C ASP A 191 6.83 -3.42 14.93
N GLU A 192 8.16 -3.43 15.05
CA GLU A 192 9.02 -2.28 14.78
C GLU A 192 9.54 -2.36 13.34
N LEU A 193 9.29 -1.30 12.59
CA LEU A 193 9.88 -1.11 11.27
C LEU A 193 11.22 -0.39 11.41
N VAL A 194 12.28 -1.02 10.90
CA VAL A 194 13.62 -0.46 10.75
C VAL A 194 13.78 0.01 9.29
N PRO A 195 13.66 1.31 8.99
CA PRO A 195 13.78 1.80 7.63
C PRO A 195 15.24 2.05 7.23
N GLY A 196 15.50 2.06 5.92
CA GLY A 196 16.68 2.72 5.35
C GLY A 196 17.98 1.92 5.37
N ILE A 197 17.90 0.59 5.38
CA ILE A 197 19.07 -0.27 5.17
C ILE A 197 19.50 -0.12 3.70
N LYS A 198 20.70 0.43 3.45
CA LYS A 198 21.23 0.56 2.08
C LYS A 198 21.52 -0.84 1.52
N LEU A 199 21.00 -1.12 0.32
CA LEU A 199 21.33 -2.33 -0.43
C LEU A 199 22.32 -2.01 -1.56
N PRO A 200 22.98 -3.02 -2.15
CA PRO A 200 23.79 -2.84 -3.35
C PRO A 200 22.95 -2.22 -4.49
N GLU A 201 23.55 -1.24 -5.15
CA GLU A 201 23.02 -0.63 -6.37
C GLU A 201 23.18 -1.62 -7.54
N GLY A 202 22.37 -1.47 -8.58
CA GLY A 202 22.35 -2.44 -9.70
C GLY A 202 21.72 -1.90 -10.96
N VAL A 203 21.59 -2.77 -11.96
CA VAL A 203 20.95 -2.49 -13.24
C VAL A 203 20.01 -3.65 -13.57
N ASP A 204 18.79 -3.35 -14.01
CA ASP A 204 17.83 -4.32 -14.52
C ASP A 204 17.26 -3.87 -15.89
N ASP A 205 16.16 -4.48 -16.32
CA ASP A 205 15.45 -4.17 -17.56
C ASP A 205 14.80 -2.78 -17.56
N VAL A 206 14.56 -2.18 -16.39
CA VAL A 206 14.07 -0.81 -16.25
C VAL A 206 15.24 0.19 -16.32
N GLY A 207 16.39 -0.16 -15.74
CA GLY A 207 17.62 0.62 -15.83
C GLY A 207 18.47 0.58 -14.56
N PRO A 208 19.42 1.52 -14.40
CA PRO A 208 20.20 1.62 -13.17
C PRO A 208 19.31 2.07 -12.00
N TYR A 209 19.52 1.47 -10.83
CA TYR A 209 18.74 1.75 -9.64
C TYR A 209 19.56 1.88 -8.36
N TYR A 210 19.04 2.70 -7.44
CA TYR A 210 19.45 2.73 -6.04
C TYR A 210 18.51 1.85 -5.22
N ALA A 211 19.05 0.98 -4.38
CA ALA A 211 18.25 0.04 -3.60
C ALA A 211 18.32 0.30 -2.09
N LEU A 212 17.19 0.13 -1.42
CA LEU A 212 17.08 0.24 0.03
C LEU A 212 16.06 -0.76 0.57
N ARG A 213 16.25 -1.18 1.82
CA ARG A 213 15.37 -2.11 2.53
C ARG A 213 14.80 -1.47 3.78
N ALA A 214 13.53 -1.75 4.03
CA ALA A 214 12.95 -1.64 5.36
C ALA A 214 12.63 -3.05 5.86
N GLN A 215 12.95 -3.32 7.13
CA GLN A 215 12.78 -4.63 7.73
C GLN A 215 11.97 -4.50 9.02
N THR A 216 11.08 -5.45 9.27
CA THR A 216 10.40 -5.55 10.56
C THR A 216 11.15 -6.48 11.51
N LYS A 217 11.16 -6.16 12.81
CA LYS A 217 11.97 -6.93 13.78
C LYS A 217 11.36 -8.29 14.08
N ASP A 218 10.07 -8.32 14.40
CA ASP A 218 9.41 -9.51 14.92
C ASP A 218 8.81 -10.35 13.80
N ASN A 219 8.07 -9.73 12.86
CA ASN A 219 7.48 -10.44 11.72
C ASN A 219 8.49 -10.76 10.61
N ARG A 220 9.73 -10.25 10.69
CA ARG A 220 10.80 -10.49 9.70
C ARG A 220 10.36 -10.28 8.25
N LEU A 221 9.57 -9.24 8.04
CA LEU A 221 9.16 -8.81 6.71
C LEU A 221 10.20 -7.85 6.16
N ASN A 222 10.54 -8.02 4.88
CA ASN A 222 11.43 -7.13 4.15
C ASN A 222 10.62 -6.42 3.07
N ALA A 223 10.73 -5.10 3.01
CA ALA A 223 10.27 -4.28 1.90
C ALA A 223 11.49 -3.67 1.21
N ASP A 224 11.81 -4.20 0.04
CA ASP A 224 12.92 -3.75 -0.80
C ASP A 224 12.38 -2.74 -1.80
N LEU A 225 13.03 -1.59 -1.91
CA LEU A 225 12.71 -0.56 -2.90
C LEU A 225 13.85 -0.41 -3.90
N ARG A 226 13.48 -0.14 -5.16
CA ARG A 226 14.38 0.33 -6.21
C ARG A 226 13.94 1.72 -6.66
N LEU A 227 14.88 2.66 -6.64
CA LEU A 227 14.72 4.01 -7.15
C LEU A 227 15.43 4.14 -8.49
N TYR A 228 14.66 4.42 -9.53
CA TYR A 228 15.15 4.68 -10.87
C TYR A 228 15.13 6.17 -11.16
N ALA A 229 16.12 6.63 -11.92
CA ALA A 229 16.21 8.00 -12.42
C ALA A 229 16.30 7.97 -13.94
N PHE A 230 15.35 8.60 -14.62
CA PHE A 230 15.33 8.68 -16.07
C PHE A 230 15.58 10.12 -16.51
N ASP A 231 16.42 10.28 -17.52
CA ASP A 231 16.58 11.57 -18.17
C ASP A 231 15.31 11.93 -18.95
N CYS A 232 14.96 13.21 -18.95
CA CYS A 232 13.79 13.73 -19.66
C CYS A 232 14.01 15.17 -20.09
N GLN A 233 13.19 15.67 -21.02
CA GLN A 233 13.24 17.08 -21.42
C GLN A 233 12.40 17.92 -20.46
N ILE A 234 12.99 18.99 -19.93
CA ILE A 234 12.27 19.97 -19.12
C ILE A 234 11.52 20.91 -20.08
N ASP A 235 10.24 21.12 -19.79
CA ASP A 235 9.46 22.19 -20.43
C ASP A 235 9.99 23.55 -19.96
N PRO A 236 10.57 24.38 -20.84
CA PRO A 236 11.13 25.67 -20.46
C PRO A 236 10.08 26.59 -19.83
N ALA A 237 8.79 26.42 -20.15
CA ALA A 237 7.71 27.19 -19.57
C ALA A 237 7.47 26.87 -18.08
N ARG A 238 7.98 25.72 -17.59
CA ARG A 238 7.89 25.31 -16.18
C ARG A 238 9.10 25.70 -15.35
N LEU A 239 10.11 26.28 -15.99
CA LEU A 239 11.24 26.84 -15.27
C LEU A 239 10.77 28.14 -14.62
N GLU A 240 10.66 28.13 -13.29
CA GLU A 240 10.46 29.36 -12.53
C GLU A 240 11.52 30.39 -12.97
N PRO A 241 11.12 31.66 -13.17
CA PRO A 241 12.05 32.72 -13.50
C PRO A 241 13.20 32.75 -12.48
N GLY A 242 14.42 32.94 -12.96
CA GLY A 242 15.60 33.05 -12.09
C GLY A 242 15.42 34.17 -11.06
N PRO A 243 16.14 34.14 -9.92
CA PRO A 243 16.07 35.22 -8.94
C PRO A 243 16.35 36.57 -9.63
N GLY A 244 15.33 37.45 -9.67
CA GLY A 244 15.39 38.76 -10.34
C GLY A 244 14.69 38.86 -11.70
N GLN A 245 14.08 37.78 -12.22
CA GLN A 245 13.21 37.89 -13.39
C GLN A 245 11.77 38.24 -12.99
N PRO A 246 11.12 39.20 -13.67
CA PRO A 246 9.75 39.61 -13.35
C PRO A 246 8.78 38.45 -13.64
N LEU A 247 7.84 38.23 -12.71
CA LEU A 247 6.67 37.38 -12.94
C LEU A 247 5.87 37.99 -14.10
N ARG A 248 5.70 37.23 -15.19
CA ARG A 248 4.86 37.62 -16.33
C ARG A 248 3.41 37.22 -16.08
#